data_AF-A0A6G1G838-F1
#
_entry.id   AF-A0A6G1G838-F1
#
_cell.length_a   1.000
_cell.length_b   1.000
_cell.length_c   1.000
_cell.angle_alpha   90.00
_cell.angle_beta   90.00
_cell.angle_gamma   90.00
#
_symmetry.space_group_name_H-M   'P 1'
#
loop_
_entity.id
_entity.type
_entity.pdbx_description
1 polymer ?
#
loop_
_entity_poly.entity_id
_entity_poly.type
_entity_poly.pdbx_seq_one_letter_code
_entity_poly.pdbx_strand_id
1 'polypeptide(L)'
;QILSHRPSYINAILIQSRGTAAPTACTECVRRGLTPFPECRRAIAHFSDCCGNCKWRDHGTRCSWDNSSDEESSEEENNDEDADDDDDDDDDESVRSDSSETLLGD
;
A
#
# COMPACT_ATOMS: atom_id res chain seq x y z
N GLN A 1 14.93 -24.14 5.04
CA GLN A 1 15.10 -22.71 4.70
C GLN A 1 14.00 -21.83 5.27
N ILE A 2 12.70 -22.15 5.13
CA ILE A 2 11.59 -21.36 5.71
C ILE A 2 11.70 -21.18 7.24
N LEU A 3 12.24 -22.20 7.93
CA LEU A 3 12.47 -22.19 9.39
C LEU A 3 13.38 -21.06 9.90
N SER A 4 14.11 -20.36 9.02
CA SER A 4 14.89 -19.18 9.42
C SER A 4 14.04 -17.92 9.62
N HIS A 5 12.75 -17.96 9.27
CA HIS A 5 11.80 -16.85 9.41
C HIS A 5 12.28 -15.53 8.77
N ARG A 6 13.13 -15.60 7.75
CA ARG A 6 13.53 -14.38 7.01
C ARG A 6 12.29 -13.69 6.44
N PRO A 7 12.14 -12.36 6.64
CA PRO A 7 11.01 -11.61 6.08
C PRO A 7 10.84 -11.80 4.57
N SER A 8 11.96 -12.00 3.85
CA SER A 8 11.97 -12.27 2.42
C SER A 8 11.16 -13.53 2.06
N TYR A 9 11.24 -14.60 2.85
CA TYR A 9 10.51 -15.85 2.60
C TYR A 9 9.02 -15.70 2.93
N ILE A 10 8.69 -15.06 4.05
CA ILE A 10 7.31 -14.81 4.44
C ILE A 10 6.62 -13.95 3.37
N ASN A 11 7.24 -12.84 2.97
CA ASN A 11 6.71 -11.96 1.94
C ASN A 11 6.59 -12.66 0.59
N ALA A 12 7.57 -13.50 0.22
CA ALA A 12 7.50 -14.26 -1.02
C ALA A 12 6.33 -15.25 -1.04
N ILE A 13 6.04 -15.93 0.09
CA ILE A 13 4.87 -16.80 0.23
C ILE A 13 3.58 -15.98 0.15
N LEU A 14 3.53 -14.80 0.80
CA LEU A 14 2.36 -13.91 0.74
C LEU A 14 2.08 -13.47 -0.70
N ILE A 15 3.11 -13.00 -1.42
CA ILE A 15 3.00 -12.63 -2.84
C ILE A 15 2.53 -13.82 -3.67
N GLN A 16 3.06 -15.02 -3.45
CA GLN A 16 2.63 -16.19 -4.21
C GLN A 16 1.18 -16.61 -3.90
N SER A 17 0.72 -16.40 -2.66
CA SER A 17 -0.64 -16.76 -2.24
C SER A 17 -1.71 -15.76 -2.70
N ARG A 18 -1.39 -14.46 -2.74
CA ARG A 18 -2.36 -13.36 -2.95
C ARG A 18 -2.09 -12.50 -4.18
N GLY A 19 -0.88 -12.55 -4.73
CA GLY A 19 -0.50 -11.73 -5.88
C GLY A 19 -1.16 -12.21 -7.18
N THR A 20 -1.01 -11.45 -8.24
CA THR A 20 -1.51 -11.81 -9.58
C THR A 20 -0.38 -12.42 -10.38
N ALA A 21 -0.68 -13.52 -11.07
CA ALA A 21 0.26 -14.09 -12.05
C ALA A 21 0.38 -13.12 -13.21
N ALA A 22 1.60 -12.67 -13.48
CA ALA A 22 1.81 -11.74 -14.56
C ALA A 22 1.82 -12.48 -15.92
N PRO A 23 1.42 -11.80 -17.00
CA PRO A 23 1.32 -12.40 -18.33
C PRO A 23 2.67 -12.88 -18.87
N THR A 24 3.75 -12.18 -18.51
CA THR A 24 5.13 -12.54 -18.83
C THR A 24 5.93 -12.71 -17.54
N ALA A 25 7.07 -13.42 -17.58
CA ALA A 25 7.95 -13.47 -16.42
C ALA A 25 8.87 -12.24 -16.39
N CYS A 26 9.20 -11.74 -15.20
CA CYS A 26 10.16 -10.65 -15.06
C CYS A 26 11.56 -11.09 -15.57
N THR A 27 12.42 -10.12 -15.91
CA THR A 27 13.74 -10.35 -16.52
C THR A 27 14.61 -11.33 -15.71
N GLU A 28 14.60 -11.22 -14.38
CA GLU A 28 15.39 -12.09 -13.50
C GLU A 28 14.82 -13.52 -13.43
N CYS A 29 13.50 -13.67 -13.49
CA CYS A 29 12.83 -14.98 -13.56
C CYS A 29 13.07 -15.66 -14.91
N VAL A 30 13.09 -14.92 -16.02
CA VAL A 30 13.48 -15.44 -17.33
C VAL A 30 14.94 -15.93 -17.30
N ARG A 31 15.84 -15.13 -16.72
CA ARG A 31 17.28 -15.42 -16.69
C ARG A 31 17.67 -16.57 -15.76
N ARG A 32 16.99 -16.71 -14.62
CA ARG A 32 17.38 -17.68 -13.57
C ARG A 32 16.39 -18.83 -13.36
N GLY A 33 15.22 -18.76 -13.98
CA GLY A 33 14.12 -19.70 -13.78
C GLY A 33 13.25 -19.37 -12.56
N LEU A 34 12.09 -20.02 -12.54
CA LEU A 34 11.01 -19.85 -11.57
C LEU A 34 11.23 -20.79 -10.38
N THR A 35 12.02 -20.33 -9.40
CA THR A 35 12.28 -21.10 -8.17
C THR A 35 12.28 -20.20 -6.94
N PRO A 36 11.61 -20.63 -5.84
CA PRO A 36 10.96 -21.94 -5.67
C PRO A 36 9.54 -22.03 -6.25
N PHE A 37 8.94 -20.93 -6.69
CA PHE A 37 7.55 -20.92 -7.12
C PHE A 37 7.44 -21.09 -8.63
N PRO A 38 6.46 -21.87 -9.13
CA PRO A 38 6.32 -22.17 -10.55
C PRO A 38 5.81 -20.99 -11.39
N GLU A 39 5.36 -19.91 -10.75
CA GLU A 39 4.78 -18.74 -11.43
C GLU A 39 5.47 -17.45 -10.99
N CYS A 40 5.53 -16.47 -11.88
CA CYS A 40 6.03 -15.13 -11.60
C CYS A 40 4.88 -14.22 -11.11
N ARG A 41 4.40 -14.44 -9.87
CA ARG A 41 3.34 -13.62 -9.28
C ARG A 41 3.90 -12.35 -8.62
N ARG A 42 3.21 -11.22 -8.75
CA ARG A 42 3.48 -9.95 -8.02
C ARG A 42 2.24 -9.48 -7.28
N ALA A 43 2.42 -8.78 -6.17
CA ALA A 43 1.35 -8.07 -5.48
C ALA A 43 1.57 -6.57 -5.71
N ILE A 44 0.76 -5.97 -6.59
CA ILE A 44 0.87 -4.55 -6.98
C ILE A 44 0.60 -3.66 -5.75
N ALA A 45 1.29 -2.53 -5.65
CA ALA A 45 1.32 -1.59 -4.52
C ALA A 45 1.87 -2.18 -3.21
N HIS A 46 2.45 -3.39 -3.23
CA HIS A 46 2.95 -4.06 -2.04
C HIS A 46 4.36 -4.62 -2.26
N PHE A 47 5.14 -4.74 -1.18
CA PHE A 47 6.45 -5.40 -1.18
C PHE A 47 7.44 -4.92 -2.26
N SER A 48 7.33 -3.65 -2.68
CA SER A 48 8.12 -3.03 -3.75
C SER A 48 7.83 -3.57 -5.15
N ASP A 49 6.60 -4.04 -5.40
CA ASP A 49 6.09 -4.54 -6.70
C ASP A 49 6.93 -5.65 -7.34
N CYS A 50 7.79 -6.27 -6.55
CA CYS A 50 8.63 -7.36 -7.01
C CYS A 50 7.88 -8.70 -6.95
N CYS A 51 8.26 -9.63 -7.82
CA CYS A 51 7.64 -10.95 -7.81
C CYS A 51 8.11 -11.81 -6.62
N GLY A 52 7.33 -12.83 -6.28
CA GLY A 52 7.63 -13.75 -5.17
C GLY A 52 8.98 -14.47 -5.32
N ASN A 53 9.37 -14.87 -6.53
CA ASN A 53 10.65 -15.52 -6.80
C ASN A 53 11.86 -14.60 -6.56
N CYS A 54 11.76 -13.32 -6.96
CA CYS A 54 12.79 -12.31 -6.65
C CYS A 54 12.82 -11.99 -5.16
N LYS A 55 11.63 -11.87 -4.53
CA LYS A 55 11.51 -11.62 -3.09
C LYS A 55 12.12 -12.74 -2.27
N TRP A 56 11.92 -14.00 -2.65
CA TRP A 56 12.47 -15.17 -1.94
C TRP A 56 13.99 -15.05 -1.76
N ARG A 57 14.68 -14.62 -2.81
CA ARG A 57 16.14 -14.45 -2.83
C ARG A 57 16.61 -13.12 -2.26
N ASP A 58 15.67 -12.27 -1.83
CA ASP A 58 15.93 -10.90 -1.38
C ASP A 58 16.52 -10.00 -2.49
N HIS A 59 16.16 -10.30 -3.73
CA HIS A 59 16.60 -9.59 -4.94
C HIS A 59 15.47 -8.75 -5.55
N GLY A 60 14.55 -8.24 -4.72
CA GLY A 60 13.38 -7.48 -5.18
C GLY A 60 13.76 -6.28 -6.07
N THR A 61 14.85 -5.59 -5.74
CA THR A 61 15.38 -4.45 -6.50
C THR A 61 15.90 -4.79 -7.90
N ARG A 62 16.14 -6.09 -8.19
CA ARG A 62 16.56 -6.59 -9.50
C ARG A 62 15.38 -7.11 -10.32
N CYS A 63 14.18 -7.08 -9.76
CA CYS A 63 12.96 -7.48 -10.46
C CYS A 63 12.56 -6.34 -11.40
N SER A 64 12.69 -6.55 -12.70
CA SER A 64 12.21 -5.60 -13.71
C SER A 64 11.32 -6.29 -14.73
N TRP A 65 10.39 -5.50 -15.27
CA TRP A 65 9.43 -5.90 -16.27
C TRP A 65 9.73 -5.14 -17.55
N ASP A 66 9.65 -5.80 -18.71
CA ASP A 66 9.67 -5.10 -19.99
C ASP A 66 8.27 -4.50 -20.16
N ASN A 67 8.16 -3.17 -20.11
CA ASN A 67 6.94 -2.41 -19.79
C ASN A 67 5.87 -2.40 -20.91
N SER A 68 5.54 -3.55 -21.49
CA SER A 68 4.71 -3.64 -22.70
C SER A 68 3.23 -4.00 -22.44
N SER A 69 2.75 -4.16 -21.20
CA SER A 69 1.39 -4.70 -21.00
C SER A 69 0.65 -4.27 -19.73
N ASP A 70 1.16 -3.32 -18.95
CA ASP A 70 0.54 -2.90 -17.70
C ASP A 70 -0.03 -1.48 -17.80
N GLU A 71 -0.87 -1.23 -18.81
CA GLU A 71 -1.80 -0.10 -18.78
C GLU A 71 -3.12 -0.58 -18.19
N GLU A 72 -3.21 -0.57 -16.86
CA GLU A 72 -4.49 -0.68 -16.16
C GLU A 72 -5.13 0.72 -16.17
N SER A 73 -6.19 0.85 -16.95
CA SER A 73 -7.00 2.06 -17.12
C SER A 73 -7.48 2.59 -15.77
N SER A 74 -6.88 3.67 -15.27
CA SER A 74 -7.46 4.48 -14.20
C SER A 74 -8.37 5.53 -14.85
N GLU A 75 -9.62 5.16 -15.14
CA GLU A 75 -10.68 6.12 -15.45
C GLU A 75 -11.06 6.82 -14.14
N GLU A 76 -10.39 7.93 -13.83
CA GLU A 76 -10.89 8.87 -12.82
C GLU A 76 -11.94 9.76 -13.50
N GLU A 77 -13.21 9.38 -13.30
CA GLU A 77 -14.38 10.13 -13.76
C GLU A 77 -14.44 11.48 -13.04
N ASN A 78 -14.42 12.56 -13.84
CA ASN A 78 -14.67 13.93 -13.40
C ASN A 78 -16.07 14.04 -12.79
N ASN A 79 -16.18 14.63 -11.60
CA ASN A 79 -17.44 15.18 -11.13
C ASN A 79 -17.19 16.62 -10.66
N ASP A 80 -17.33 17.55 -11.60
CA ASP A 80 -17.48 18.98 -11.35
C ASP A 80 -18.87 19.18 -10.73
N GLU A 81 -18.93 19.48 -9.43
CA GLU A 81 -20.15 20.02 -8.81
C GLU A 81 -19.80 21.29 -8.05
N ASP A 82 -19.95 22.41 -8.77
CA ASP A 82 -20.07 23.76 -8.24
C ASP A 82 -21.24 23.79 -7.23
N ALA A 83 -20.95 24.10 -5.98
CA ALA A 83 -21.94 24.50 -4.99
C ALA A 83 -21.41 25.73 -4.24
N ASP A 84 -21.69 26.89 -4.82
CA ASP A 84 -21.84 28.13 -4.05
C ASP A 84 -23.06 27.94 -3.13
N ASP A 85 -22.86 28.03 -1.82
CA ASP A 85 -23.91 28.49 -0.91
C ASP A 85 -23.24 29.25 0.25
N ASP A 86 -23.32 30.57 0.14
CA ASP A 86 -23.11 31.51 1.24
C ASP A 86 -24.21 31.26 2.29
N ASP A 87 -23.84 31.01 3.54
CA ASP A 87 -24.72 31.34 4.67
C ASP A 87 -23.86 31.82 5.85
N ASP A 88 -23.95 33.14 6.07
CA ASP A 88 -23.68 33.84 7.32
C ASP A 88 -24.49 33.18 8.46
N ASP A 89 -23.88 32.97 9.62
CA ASP A 89 -24.57 33.32 10.88
C ASP A 89 -23.60 33.38 12.06
N ASP A 90 -23.66 34.55 12.71
CA ASP A 90 -23.05 34.93 13.99
C ASP A 90 -23.43 33.98 15.13
N ASP A 91 -22.48 33.61 15.98
CA ASP A 91 -22.80 33.29 17.38
C ASP A 91 -21.65 33.74 18.31
N ASP A 92 -21.82 34.97 18.81
CA ASP A 92 -21.10 35.58 19.93
C ASP A 92 -21.67 35.05 21.24
N GLU A 93 -20.96 34.12 21.89
CA GLU A 93 -21.29 33.72 23.27
C GLU A 93 -20.12 34.07 24.20
N SER A 94 -20.09 35.35 24.59
CA SER A 94 -19.31 35.81 25.74
C SER A 94 -20.06 35.55 27.05
N VAL A 95 -19.81 34.40 27.68
CA VAL A 95 -20.26 34.16 29.06
C VAL A 95 -19.09 34.06 30.04
N ARG A 96 -19.08 35.06 30.91
CA ARG A 96 -18.14 35.42 31.97
C ARG A 96 -17.90 34.25 32.94
N SER A 97 -16.64 33.94 33.20
CA SER A 97 -16.24 33.17 34.37
C SER A 97 -15.81 34.13 35.47
N ASP A 98 -16.62 34.30 36.51
CA ASP A 98 -16.18 34.91 37.76
C ASP A 98 -16.43 33.96 38.94
N SER A 99 -15.30 33.51 39.48
CA SER A 99 -14.93 33.41 40.90
C SER A 99 -16.04 33.12 41.94
N SER A 100 -15.88 32.05 42.72
CA SER A 100 -15.27 32.13 44.07
C SER A 100 -15.51 30.89 44.95
N GLU A 101 -14.45 30.55 45.68
CA GLU A 101 -14.40 29.98 47.04
C GLU A 101 -15.03 28.63 47.38
N THR A 102 -14.17 27.66 47.74
CA THR A 102 -14.48 26.72 48.83
C THR A 102 -13.30 26.57 49.78
N LEU A 103 -13.65 26.59 51.07
CA LEU A 103 -12.87 26.59 52.31
C LEU A 103 -11.74 25.54 52.40
N LEU A 104 -10.63 25.97 53.01
CA LEU A 104 -9.66 25.12 53.70
C LEU A 104 -10.26 24.58 55.01
N GLY A 105 -10.22 23.26 55.20
CA GLY A 105 -10.53 22.59 56.45
C GLY A 105 -9.26 22.33 57.26
N ASP A 106 -9.31 22.69 58.54
CA ASP A 106 -8.40 22.27 59.62
C ASP A 106 -8.47 20.76 59.90
#